data_AF-A0A7J9RG58-F1
#
_entry.id   AF-A0A7J9RG58-F1
#
_cell.length_a   1.000
_cell.length_b   1.000
_cell.length_c   1.000
_cell.angle_alpha   90.00
_cell.angle_beta   90.00
_cell.angle_gamma   90.00
#
_symmetry.space_group_name_H-M   'P 1'
#
loop_
_entity.id
_entity.type
_entity.pdbx_description
1 polymer ?
#
loop_
_entity_poly.entity_id
_entity_poly.type
_entity_poly.pdbx_seq_one_letter_code
_entity_poly.pdbx_strand_id
1 'polypeptide(L)'
;RISDRILIERKTARDIVDSLIDGRLIHQARKLHSAAPRPLLIVESLDTQRVHPNAIYGAMAWITLDLGLPVLMTGSTEQTARFISIAAKREARILDLLMVHLRKKTIDTEKSAIKAASAEIMSIINGEMDEGYLSKKWNEEVTSQRVKILSELPGIGKSTANKIMAVAKDIMGLCAMSEYELTNIEGVSSIQAKDLYKFLHG
;
A
#
# COMPACT_ATOMS: atom_id res chain seq x y z
N ARG A 1 2.61 21.02 15.45
CA ARG A 1 2.07 19.94 14.57
C ARG A 1 2.35 20.31 13.12
N ILE A 2 2.80 19.38 12.28
CA ILE A 2 3.09 19.66 10.85
C ILE A 2 1.89 19.29 9.96
N SER A 3 1.29 18.13 10.20
CA SER A 3 0.09 17.65 9.50
C SER A 3 -0.70 16.74 10.45
N ASP A 4 -1.82 16.18 9.99
CA ASP A 4 -2.51 15.13 10.74
C ASP A 4 -1.62 13.90 10.96
N ARG A 5 -0.62 13.71 10.09
CA ARG A 5 0.30 12.58 10.11
C ARG A 5 1.52 12.82 11.01
N ILE A 6 2.03 14.05 11.06
CA ILE A 6 3.30 14.35 11.73
C ILE A 6 3.09 15.30 12.92
N LEU A 7 3.43 14.80 14.11
CA LEU A 7 3.50 15.58 15.34
C LEU A 7 4.94 15.62 15.83
N ILE A 8 5.40 16.82 16.20
CA ILE A 8 6.75 17.03 16.73
C ILE A 8 6.61 17.56 18.15
N GLU A 9 7.29 16.91 19.09
CA GLU A 9 7.48 17.38 20.46
C GLU A 9 8.90 17.94 20.59
N ARG A 10 9.05 19.14 21.15
CA ARG A 10 10.36 19.76 21.42
C ARG A 10 10.64 19.63 22.91
N LYS A 11 11.83 19.14 23.26
CA LYS A 11 12.24 18.94 24.65
C LYS A 11 13.72 19.25 24.83
N THR A 12 14.13 19.75 25.99
CA THR A 12 15.55 19.91 26.28
C THR A 12 16.17 18.58 26.70
N ALA A 13 17.48 18.43 26.55
CA ALA A 13 18.19 17.25 27.04
C ALA A 13 17.98 17.01 28.55
N ARG A 14 17.87 18.10 29.32
CA ARG A 14 17.56 18.05 30.76
C ARG A 14 16.16 17.52 31.03
N ASP A 15 15.14 18.07 30.36
CA ASP A 15 13.76 17.65 30.58
C ASP A 15 13.54 16.17 30.25
N ILE A 16 14.30 15.62 29.30
CA ILE A 16 14.28 14.19 29.00
C ILE A 16 14.74 13.38 30.19
N VAL A 17 15.89 13.74 30.76
CA VAL A 17 16.47 13.03 31.91
C VAL A 17 15.56 13.19 33.13
N ASP A 18 15.06 14.40 33.40
CA ASP A 18 14.12 14.66 34.50
C ASP A 18 12.84 13.84 34.33
N SER A 19 12.30 13.73 33.11
CA SER A 19 11.10 12.93 32.85
C SER A 19 11.34 11.43 32.89
N LEU A 20 12.57 10.98 32.64
CA LEU A 20 12.98 9.59 32.82
C LEU A 20 13.03 9.24 34.31
N ILE A 21 13.67 10.10 35.11
CA ILE A 21 13.76 9.95 36.57
C ILE A 21 12.36 9.94 37.21
N ASP A 22 11.49 10.86 36.76
CA ASP A 22 10.11 10.95 37.26
C ASP A 22 9.19 9.83 36.74
N GLY A 23 9.66 8.96 35.83
CA GLY A 23 8.86 7.91 35.20
C GLY A 23 7.76 8.40 34.25
N ARG A 24 7.68 9.72 33.99
CA ARG A 24 6.61 10.34 33.17
C ARG A 24 6.82 10.17 31.67
N LEU A 25 8.03 9.81 31.23
CA LEU A 25 8.39 9.71 29.82
C LEU A 25 7.57 8.66 29.05
N ILE A 26 7.22 7.54 29.69
CA ILE A 26 6.40 6.48 29.07
C ILE A 26 5.02 7.02 28.71
N HIS A 27 4.38 7.73 29.63
CA HIS A 27 3.06 8.31 29.42
C HIS A 27 3.08 9.35 28.29
N GLN A 28 4.11 10.18 28.26
CA GLN A 28 4.31 11.17 27.19
C GLN A 28 4.51 10.49 25.83
N ALA A 29 5.33 9.44 25.75
CA ALA A 29 5.54 8.69 24.51
C ALA A 29 4.25 8.02 24.01
N ARG A 30 3.47 7.40 24.91
CA ARG A 30 2.15 6.83 24.57
C ARG A 30 1.18 7.88 24.04
N LYS A 31 1.14 9.05 24.67
CA LYS A 31 0.33 10.18 24.18
C LYS A 31 0.73 10.61 22.78
N LEU A 32 2.03 10.74 22.50
CA LEU A 32 2.54 11.12 21.19
C LEU A 32 2.18 10.08 20.11
N HIS A 33 2.38 8.79 20.39
CA HIS A 33 1.98 7.70 19.48
C HIS A 33 0.48 7.69 19.20
N SER A 34 -0.36 8.01 20.20
CA SER A 34 -1.80 8.08 20.01
C SER A 34 -2.27 9.33 19.25
N ALA A 35 -1.50 10.42 19.29
CA ALA A 35 -1.89 11.72 18.74
C ALA A 35 -1.60 11.88 17.24
N ALA A 36 -0.60 11.16 16.72
CA ALA A 36 -0.25 11.16 15.31
C ALA A 36 0.46 9.86 14.90
N PRO A 37 0.27 9.39 13.65
CA PRO A 37 0.90 8.17 13.15
C PRO A 37 2.42 8.29 12.94
N ARG A 38 2.96 9.51 12.85
CA ARG A 38 4.41 9.77 12.70
C ARG A 38 4.86 10.80 13.75
N PRO A 39 4.94 10.40 15.02
CA PRO A 39 5.45 11.28 16.06
C PRO A 39 6.98 11.39 15.94
N LEU A 40 7.54 12.53 16.35
CA LEU A 40 8.97 12.79 16.41
C LEU A 40 9.28 13.60 17.67
N LEU A 41 10.33 13.21 18.40
CA LEU A 41 10.88 14.00 19.49
C LEU A 41 12.12 14.76 19.00
N ILE A 42 12.14 16.09 19.16
CA ILE A 42 13.34 16.90 18.94
C ILE A 42 13.94 17.24 20.30
N VAL A 43 15.22 16.95 20.45
CA VAL A 43 16.02 17.23 21.63
C VAL A 43 16.96 18.37 21.36
N GLU A 44 16.87 19.42 22.16
CA GLU A 44 17.81 20.54 22.11
C GLU A 44 18.91 20.35 23.14
N SER A 45 20.15 20.37 22.63
CA SER A 45 21.36 20.15 23.41
C SER A 45 22.11 21.47 23.68
N LEU A 46 21.35 22.52 24.01
CA LEU A 46 21.88 23.87 24.23
C LEU A 46 22.74 23.97 25.51
N ASP A 47 22.43 23.18 26.55
CA ASP A 47 23.08 23.24 27.86
C ASP A 47 23.33 21.84 28.47
N THR A 48 24.34 21.12 27.96
CA THR A 48 24.74 19.80 28.50
C THR A 48 25.55 19.89 29.78
N GLN A 49 25.93 21.08 30.27
CA GLN A 49 26.85 21.22 31.40
C GLN A 49 26.30 20.70 32.74
N ARG A 50 24.98 20.53 32.88
CA ARG A 50 24.35 20.06 34.12
C ARG A 50 24.01 18.58 34.13
N VAL A 51 24.08 17.89 32.99
CA VAL A 51 23.70 16.49 32.88
C VAL A 51 24.77 15.74 32.10
N HIS A 52 25.25 14.62 32.68
CA HIS A 52 26.28 13.83 32.04
C HIS A 52 25.84 13.35 30.64
N PRO A 53 26.67 13.48 29.58
CA PRO A 53 26.31 13.09 28.22
C PRO A 53 25.77 11.65 28.10
N ASN A 54 26.35 10.71 28.84
CA ASN A 54 25.88 9.32 28.86
C ASN A 54 24.45 9.16 29.40
N ALA A 55 23.99 10.01 30.33
CA ALA A 55 22.62 9.96 30.81
C ALA A 55 21.63 10.39 29.72
N ILE A 56 22.01 11.41 28.94
CA ILE A 56 21.24 11.87 27.78
C ILE A 56 21.18 10.76 26.72
N TYR A 57 22.32 10.19 26.36
CA TYR A 57 22.37 9.12 25.36
C TYR A 57 21.65 7.85 25.82
N GLY A 58 21.74 7.49 27.10
CA GLY A 58 20.98 6.37 27.67
C GLY A 58 19.48 6.59 27.57
N ALA A 59 19.00 7.79 27.94
CA ALA A 59 17.60 8.14 27.80
C ALA A 59 17.14 8.12 26.33
N MET A 60 17.94 8.67 25.41
CA MET A 60 17.63 8.66 23.97
C MET A 60 17.61 7.26 23.38
N ALA A 61 18.56 6.40 23.75
CA ALA A 61 18.60 5.01 23.33
C ALA A 61 17.32 4.29 23.75
N TRP A 62 16.91 4.46 25.00
CA TRP A 62 15.68 3.86 25.52
C TRP A 62 14.42 4.38 24.81
N ILE A 63 14.29 5.70 24.60
CA ILE A 63 13.16 6.28 23.86
C ILE A 63 13.10 5.75 22.42
N THR A 64 14.24 5.65 21.75
CA THR A 64 14.30 5.30 20.33
C THR A 64 14.14 3.80 20.10
N LEU A 65 14.85 2.98 20.87
CA LEU A 65 14.92 1.53 20.68
C LEU A 65 13.78 0.81 21.40
N ASP A 66 13.51 1.16 22.66
CA ASP A 66 12.52 0.45 23.48
C ASP A 66 11.11 1.03 23.33
N LEU A 67 10.96 2.36 23.27
CA LEU A 67 9.64 3.01 23.08
C LEU A 67 9.28 3.23 21.60
N GLY A 68 10.22 3.00 20.68
CA GLY A 68 10.01 3.15 19.24
C GLY A 68 9.67 4.58 18.80
N LEU A 69 10.01 5.60 19.60
CA LEU A 69 9.76 7.00 19.26
C LEU A 69 11.02 7.59 18.63
N PRO A 70 11.01 8.01 17.35
CA PRO A 70 12.19 8.57 16.72
C PRO A 70 12.61 9.88 17.40
N VAL A 71 13.92 10.05 17.55
CA VAL A 71 14.53 11.21 18.22
C VAL A 71 15.51 11.91 17.28
N LEU A 72 15.43 13.23 17.19
CA LEU A 72 16.38 14.08 16.48
C LEU A 72 17.04 15.04 17.47
N MET A 73 18.36 15.13 17.46
CA MET A 73 19.07 16.12 18.26
C MET A 73 19.42 17.36 17.44
N THR A 74 19.30 18.53 18.06
CA THR A 74 19.62 19.83 17.47
C THR A 74 20.48 20.63 18.44
N GLY A 75 21.45 21.37 17.90
CA GLY A 75 22.38 22.17 18.70
C GLY A 75 21.82 23.54 19.06
N SER A 76 20.76 24.01 18.39
CA SER A 76 20.15 25.31 18.68
C SER A 76 18.69 25.40 18.24
N THR A 77 17.98 26.40 18.78
CA THR A 77 16.58 26.65 18.40
C THR A 77 16.43 27.00 16.92
N GLU A 78 17.44 27.65 16.32
CA GLU A 78 17.48 27.99 14.91
C GLU A 78 17.61 26.72 14.05
N GLN A 79 18.42 25.75 14.48
CA GLN A 79 18.51 24.45 13.82
C GLN A 79 17.19 23.68 13.90
N THR A 80 16.53 23.70 15.07
CA THR A 80 15.19 23.13 15.26
C THR A 80 14.18 23.77 14.30
N ALA A 81 14.10 25.10 14.26
CA ALA A 81 13.17 25.81 13.39
C ALA A 81 13.45 25.53 11.90
N ARG A 82 14.73 25.49 11.51
CA ARG A 82 15.15 25.14 10.14
C ARG A 82 14.71 23.73 9.78
N PHE A 83 14.93 22.76 10.66
CA PHE A 83 14.50 21.38 10.44
C PHE A 83 12.98 21.29 10.27
N ILE A 84 12.20 21.90 11.19
CA ILE A 84 10.74 21.91 11.12
C ILE A 84 10.24 22.51 9.82
N SER A 85 10.82 23.63 9.37
CA SER A 85 10.48 24.28 8.10
C SER A 85 10.71 23.36 6.90
N ILE A 86 11.85 22.67 6.85
CA ILE A 86 12.17 21.72 5.77
C ILE A 86 11.22 20.51 5.81
N ALA A 87 10.97 19.96 7.00
CA ALA A 87 10.05 18.84 7.20
C ALA A 87 8.63 19.19 6.75
N ALA A 88 8.13 20.37 7.11
CA ALA A 88 6.81 20.84 6.72
C ALA A 88 6.69 21.03 5.20
N LYS A 89 7.68 21.67 4.56
CA LYS A 89 7.71 21.82 3.09
C LYS A 89 7.73 20.47 2.37
N ARG A 90 8.45 19.49 2.91
CA ARG A 90 8.52 18.13 2.35
C ARG A 90 7.18 17.40 2.50
N GLU A 91 6.55 17.48 3.67
CA GLU A 91 5.24 16.87 3.92
C GLU A 91 4.16 17.47 3.02
N ALA A 92 4.11 18.80 2.88
CA ALA A 92 3.15 19.47 2.00
C ALA A 92 3.28 18.98 0.55
N ARG A 93 4.51 18.91 0.01
CA ARG A 93 4.75 18.40 -1.35
C ARG A 93 4.28 16.96 -1.53
N ILE A 94 4.49 16.10 -0.53
CA ILE A 94 4.02 14.70 -0.60
C ILE A 94 2.49 14.64 -0.61
N LEU A 95 1.83 15.45 0.23
CA LEU A 95 0.37 15.52 0.25
C LEU A 95 -0.18 16.02 -1.09
N ASP A 96 0.42 17.05 -1.69
CA ASP A 96 0.03 17.56 -3.01
C ASP A 96 0.16 16.46 -4.08
N LEU A 97 1.28 15.74 -4.11
CA LEU A 97 1.49 14.63 -5.06
C LEU A 97 0.47 13.52 -4.88
N LEU A 98 0.14 13.15 -3.65
CA LEU A 98 -0.87 12.13 -3.37
C LEU A 98 -2.25 12.58 -3.83
N MET A 99 -2.62 13.84 -3.57
CA MET A 99 -3.90 14.41 -4.03
C MET A 99 -3.99 14.46 -5.55
N VAL A 100 -2.92 14.85 -6.25
CA VAL A 100 -2.86 14.86 -7.72
C VAL A 100 -3.07 13.46 -8.29
N HIS A 101 -2.42 12.43 -7.72
CA HIS A 101 -2.58 11.05 -8.20
C HIS A 101 -4.00 10.51 -7.97
N LEU A 102 -4.59 10.79 -6.81
CA LEU A 102 -5.99 10.41 -6.52
C LEU A 102 -6.98 11.09 -7.46
N ARG A 103 -6.78 12.39 -7.73
CA ARG A 103 -7.61 13.16 -8.66
C ARG A 103 -7.44 12.68 -10.10
N LYS A 104 -6.23 12.31 -10.52
CA LYS A 104 -6.00 11.75 -11.86
C LYS A 104 -6.69 10.40 -12.03
N LYS A 105 -6.57 9.50 -11.04
CA LYS A 105 -7.22 8.18 -11.07
C LYS A 105 -8.74 8.29 -11.18
N THR A 106 -9.36 9.19 -10.42
CA THR A 106 -10.82 9.41 -10.47
C THR A 106 -11.26 9.97 -11.82
N ILE A 107 -10.55 10.97 -12.37
CA ILE A 107 -10.84 11.52 -13.71
C ILE A 107 -10.72 10.44 -14.80
N ASP A 108 -9.69 9.59 -14.74
CA ASP A 108 -9.50 8.53 -15.74
C ASP A 108 -10.62 7.47 -15.67
N THR A 109 -11.09 7.12 -14.47
CA THR A 109 -12.24 6.21 -14.32
C THR A 109 -13.54 6.81 -14.84
N GLU A 110 -13.81 8.09 -14.56
CA GLU A 110 -15.01 8.79 -15.06
C GLU A 110 -14.97 8.89 -16.59
N LYS A 111 -13.85 9.30 -17.17
CA LYS A 111 -13.68 9.37 -18.64
C LYS A 111 -13.86 7.99 -19.29
N SER A 112 -13.32 6.94 -18.69
CA SER A 112 -13.46 5.57 -19.18
C SER A 112 -14.92 5.10 -19.15
N ALA A 113 -15.64 5.38 -18.06
CA ALA A 113 -17.06 5.06 -17.93
C ALA A 113 -17.92 5.83 -18.94
N ILE A 114 -17.70 7.15 -19.07
CA ILE A 114 -18.41 8.00 -20.04
C ILE A 114 -18.14 7.54 -21.47
N LYS A 115 -16.88 7.23 -21.81
CA LYS A 115 -16.51 6.72 -23.14
C LYS A 115 -17.21 5.39 -23.44
N ALA A 116 -17.25 4.49 -22.46
CA ALA A 116 -17.87 3.19 -22.62
C ALA A 116 -19.39 3.30 -22.80
N ALA A 117 -20.06 4.14 -22.00
CA ALA A 117 -21.49 4.43 -22.15
C ALA A 117 -21.80 5.13 -23.49
N SER A 118 -20.98 6.09 -23.91
CA SER A 118 -21.13 6.76 -25.21
C SER A 118 -20.98 5.80 -26.38
N ALA A 119 -20.05 4.85 -26.31
CA ALA A 119 -19.87 3.83 -27.34
C ALA A 119 -21.10 2.91 -27.46
N GLU A 120 -21.73 2.58 -26.34
CA GLU A 120 -22.93 1.76 -26.32
C GLU A 120 -24.16 2.50 -26.89
N ILE A 121 -24.36 3.76 -26.50
CA ILE A 121 -25.41 4.61 -27.09
C ILE A 121 -25.25 4.70 -28.62
N MET A 122 -24.02 4.89 -29.11
CA MET A 122 -23.74 4.97 -30.54
C MET A 122 -24.01 3.62 -31.25
N SER A 123 -23.68 2.50 -30.63
CA SER A 123 -23.96 1.16 -31.17
C SER A 123 -25.48 0.91 -31.28
N ILE A 124 -26.26 1.34 -30.28
CA ILE A 124 -27.73 1.29 -30.31
C ILE A 124 -28.30 2.18 -31.43
N ILE A 125 -27.82 3.43 -31.55
CA ILE A 125 -28.29 4.36 -32.59
C ILE A 125 -28.00 3.82 -34.00
N ASN A 126 -26.87 3.14 -34.18
CA ASN A 126 -26.46 2.59 -35.47
C ASN A 126 -27.15 1.27 -35.83
N GLY A 127 -28.03 0.73 -34.96
CA GLY A 127 -28.76 -0.50 -35.22
C GLY A 127 -27.91 -1.77 -35.16
N GLU A 128 -26.73 -1.70 -34.56
CA GLU A 128 -25.87 -2.86 -34.30
C GLU A 128 -26.45 -3.64 -33.10
N MET A 129 -27.34 -4.58 -33.38
CA MET A 129 -27.97 -5.45 -32.37
C MET A 129 -27.09 -6.63 -31.92
N ASP A 130 -25.77 -6.58 -32.14
CA ASP A 130 -24.86 -7.66 -31.76
C ASP A 130 -23.89 -7.20 -30.67
N GLU A 131 -23.65 -8.07 -29.67
CA GLU A 131 -23.06 -7.81 -28.34
C GLU A 131 -22.41 -6.42 -28.16
N GLY A 132 -23.12 -5.54 -27.43
CA GLY A 132 -22.70 -4.16 -27.18
C GLY A 132 -21.28 -4.04 -26.63
N TYR A 133 -20.62 -2.90 -26.88
CA TYR A 133 -19.23 -2.64 -26.48
C TYR A 133 -18.94 -2.94 -25.00
N LEU A 134 -19.89 -2.67 -24.10
CA LEU A 134 -19.76 -3.02 -22.69
C LEU A 134 -19.75 -4.53 -22.44
N SER A 135 -20.57 -5.31 -23.15
CA SER A 135 -20.58 -6.77 -23.05
C SER A 135 -19.23 -7.35 -23.46
N LYS A 136 -18.66 -6.88 -24.58
CA LYS A 136 -17.33 -7.30 -25.05
C LYS A 136 -16.23 -6.94 -24.06
N LYS A 137 -16.21 -5.69 -23.56
CA LYS A 137 -15.24 -5.24 -22.56
C LYS A 137 -15.36 -6.01 -21.24
N TRP A 138 -16.58 -6.30 -20.80
CA TRP A 138 -16.84 -7.11 -19.61
C TRP A 138 -16.34 -8.54 -19.80
N ASN A 139 -16.60 -9.14 -20.96
CA ASN A 139 -16.10 -10.48 -21.30
C ASN A 139 -14.57 -10.53 -21.31
N GLU A 140 -13.89 -9.52 -21.85
CA GLU A 140 -12.43 -9.40 -21.79
C GLU A 140 -11.91 -9.28 -20.35
N GLU A 141 -12.55 -8.44 -19.53
CA GLU A 141 -12.15 -8.22 -18.13
C GLU A 141 -12.36 -9.46 -17.27
N VAL A 142 -13.51 -10.14 -17.41
CA VAL A 142 -13.81 -11.42 -16.74
C VAL A 142 -12.81 -12.50 -17.18
N THR A 143 -12.48 -12.57 -18.47
CA THR A 143 -11.49 -13.52 -18.98
C THR A 143 -10.11 -13.24 -18.37
N SER A 144 -9.71 -11.97 -18.30
CA SER A 144 -8.44 -11.56 -17.68
C SER A 144 -8.35 -11.96 -16.21
N GLN A 145 -9.44 -11.79 -15.45
CA GLN A 145 -9.50 -12.18 -14.04
C GLN A 145 -9.41 -13.70 -13.87
N ARG A 146 -10.11 -14.48 -14.70
CA ARG A 146 -10.06 -15.97 -14.66
C ARG A 146 -8.64 -16.49 -14.94
N VAL A 147 -7.97 -15.94 -15.95
CA VAL A 147 -6.58 -16.30 -16.29
C VAL A 147 -5.63 -15.95 -15.15
N LYS A 148 -5.85 -14.82 -14.48
CA LYS A 148 -5.03 -14.42 -13.33
C LYS A 148 -5.14 -15.43 -12.18
N ILE A 149 -6.36 -15.84 -11.83
CA ILE A 149 -6.60 -16.84 -10.78
C ILE A 149 -5.87 -18.15 -11.10
N LEU A 150 -5.98 -18.66 -12.32
CA LEU A 150 -5.27 -19.89 -12.70
C LEU A 150 -3.76 -19.75 -12.69
N SER A 151 -3.23 -18.56 -13.03
CA SER A 151 -1.78 -18.32 -13.05
C SER A 151 -1.14 -18.24 -11.65
N GLU A 152 -1.94 -18.22 -10.59
CA GLU A 152 -1.46 -18.28 -9.20
C GLU A 152 -1.26 -19.73 -8.73
N LEU A 153 -1.74 -20.73 -9.49
CA LEU A 153 -1.55 -22.13 -9.17
C LEU A 153 -0.11 -22.59 -9.48
N PRO A 154 0.50 -23.40 -8.60
CA PRO A 154 1.87 -23.88 -8.78
C PRO A 154 1.98 -24.68 -10.08
N GLY A 155 2.92 -24.29 -10.94
CA GLY A 155 3.15 -24.93 -12.22
C GLY A 155 2.28 -24.41 -13.38
N ILE A 156 1.33 -23.51 -13.16
CA ILE A 156 0.50 -22.93 -14.24
C ILE A 156 0.91 -21.47 -14.49
N GLY A 157 1.51 -21.22 -15.66
CA GLY A 157 1.83 -19.86 -16.10
C GLY A 157 0.67 -19.18 -16.84
N LYS A 158 0.78 -17.85 -17.07
CA LYS A 158 -0.25 -17.08 -17.81
C LYS A 158 -0.59 -17.64 -19.19
N SER A 159 0.41 -18.13 -19.94
CA SER A 159 0.18 -18.72 -21.27
C SER A 159 -0.68 -19.98 -21.17
N THR A 160 -0.32 -20.90 -20.28
CA THR A 160 -1.08 -22.12 -20.00
C THR A 160 -2.49 -21.81 -19.49
N ALA A 161 -2.63 -20.86 -18.57
CA ALA A 161 -3.92 -20.41 -18.06
C ALA A 161 -4.83 -19.83 -19.15
N ASN A 162 -4.30 -19.05 -20.10
CA ASN A 162 -5.05 -18.57 -21.25
C ASN A 162 -5.58 -19.72 -22.11
N LYS A 163 -4.74 -20.72 -22.38
CA LYS A 163 -5.14 -21.89 -23.19
C LYS A 163 -6.19 -22.74 -22.49
N ILE A 164 -6.05 -22.95 -21.18
CA ILE A 164 -7.06 -23.65 -20.37
C ILE A 164 -8.40 -22.90 -20.43
N MET A 165 -8.39 -21.57 -20.18
CA MET A 165 -9.62 -20.78 -20.21
C MET A 165 -10.27 -20.69 -21.59
N ALA A 166 -9.48 -20.75 -22.67
CA ALA A 166 -10.02 -20.77 -24.03
C ALA A 166 -10.86 -22.02 -24.31
N VAL A 167 -10.48 -23.16 -23.72
CA VAL A 167 -11.22 -24.44 -23.85
C VAL A 167 -12.34 -24.54 -22.83
N ALA A 168 -12.04 -24.29 -21.56
CA ALA A 168 -12.99 -24.41 -20.45
C ALA A 168 -14.10 -23.35 -20.47
N LYS A 169 -13.85 -22.19 -21.11
CA LYS A 169 -14.70 -20.99 -21.18
C LYS A 169 -14.90 -20.29 -19.83
N ASP A 170 -15.28 -21.03 -18.80
CA ASP A 170 -15.47 -20.54 -17.43
C ASP A 170 -14.95 -21.53 -16.39
N ILE A 171 -15.03 -21.15 -15.11
CA ILE A 171 -14.53 -21.97 -14.00
C ILE A 171 -15.36 -23.24 -13.81
N MET A 172 -16.67 -23.19 -14.08
CA MET A 172 -17.52 -24.37 -13.96
C MET A 172 -17.23 -25.39 -15.06
N GLY A 173 -17.01 -24.91 -16.28
CA GLY A 173 -16.54 -25.70 -17.41
C GLY A 173 -15.20 -26.35 -17.07
N LEU A 174 -14.27 -25.62 -16.45
CA LEU A 174 -13.00 -26.19 -16.00
C LEU A 174 -13.18 -27.30 -14.96
N CYS A 175 -14.03 -27.09 -13.95
CA CYS A 175 -14.30 -28.11 -12.93
C CYS A 175 -15.04 -29.33 -13.49
N ALA A 176 -15.73 -29.21 -14.63
CA ALA A 176 -16.39 -30.34 -15.27
C ALA A 176 -15.46 -31.17 -16.17
N MET A 177 -14.24 -30.70 -16.47
CA MET A 177 -13.29 -31.40 -17.32
C MET A 177 -12.63 -32.57 -16.59
N SER A 178 -12.52 -33.69 -17.28
CA SER A 178 -11.72 -34.83 -16.86
C SER A 178 -10.21 -34.56 -16.97
N GLU A 179 -9.40 -35.31 -16.21
CA GLU A 179 -7.92 -35.26 -16.30
C GLU A 179 -7.43 -35.51 -17.74
N TYR A 180 -8.11 -36.40 -18.47
CA TYR A 180 -7.80 -36.70 -19.86
C TYR A 180 -8.03 -35.48 -20.77
N GLU A 181 -9.16 -34.79 -20.62
CA GLU A 181 -9.47 -33.58 -21.39
C GLU A 181 -8.50 -32.44 -21.09
N LEU A 182 -8.07 -32.28 -19.83
CA LEU A 182 -7.06 -31.30 -19.43
C LEU A 182 -5.69 -31.59 -20.07
N THR A 183 -5.32 -32.86 -20.17
CA THR A 183 -4.04 -33.28 -20.76
C THR A 183 -3.99 -33.06 -22.28
N ASN A 184 -5.15 -33.10 -22.93
CA ASN A 184 -5.27 -32.85 -24.38
C ASN A 184 -5.26 -31.36 -24.75
N ILE A 185 -5.28 -30.44 -23.78
CA ILE A 185 -5.15 -29.00 -24.06
C ILE A 185 -3.72 -28.72 -24.49
N GLU A 186 -3.56 -28.16 -25.69
CA GLU A 186 -2.25 -27.88 -26.27
C GLU A 186 -1.40 -27.00 -25.34
N GLY A 187 -0.24 -27.48 -24.90
CA GLY A 187 0.65 -26.73 -24.00
C GLY A 187 0.31 -26.81 -22.51
N VAL A 188 -0.60 -27.71 -22.13
CA VAL A 188 -0.74 -28.24 -20.77
C VAL A 188 0.01 -29.58 -20.71
N SER A 189 0.96 -29.72 -19.79
CA SER A 189 1.67 -30.98 -19.58
C SER A 189 0.82 -31.97 -18.77
N SER A 190 1.07 -33.27 -18.90
CA SER A 190 0.35 -34.28 -18.12
C SER A 190 0.50 -34.09 -16.60
N ILE A 191 1.63 -33.54 -16.14
CA ILE A 191 1.85 -33.21 -14.73
C ILE A 191 0.94 -32.05 -14.33
N GLN A 192 0.91 -30.97 -15.12
CA GLN A 192 0.04 -29.82 -14.87
C GLN A 192 -1.44 -30.21 -14.88
N ALA A 193 -1.86 -31.05 -15.83
CA ALA A 193 -3.24 -31.52 -15.93
C ALA A 193 -3.64 -32.35 -14.70
N LYS A 194 -2.78 -33.27 -14.27
CA LYS A 194 -3.00 -34.11 -13.09
C LYS A 194 -3.06 -33.30 -11.80
N ASP A 195 -2.13 -32.37 -11.60
CA ASP A 195 -2.08 -31.51 -10.41
C ASP A 195 -3.30 -30.58 -10.36
N LEU A 196 -3.70 -30.02 -11.51
CA LEU A 196 -4.90 -29.19 -11.62
C LEU A 196 -6.18 -29.99 -11.36
N TYR A 197 -6.32 -31.17 -11.95
CA TYR A 197 -7.49 -32.03 -11.74
C TYR A 197 -7.62 -32.41 -10.26
N LYS A 198 -6.51 -32.84 -9.64
CA LYS A 198 -6.44 -33.15 -8.21
C LYS A 198 -6.80 -31.94 -7.34
N PHE A 199 -6.29 -30.76 -7.67
CA PHE A 199 -6.64 -29.53 -6.94
C PHE A 199 -8.14 -29.21 -6.99
N LEU A 200 -8.79 -29.43 -8.14
CA LEU A 200 -10.20 -29.13 -8.35
C LEU A 200 -11.16 -30.17 -7.71
N HIS A 201 -10.73 -31.43 -7.58
CA HIS A 201 -11.60 -32.55 -7.20
C HIS A 201 -11.24 -33.23 -5.87
N GLY A 202 -10.07 -32.93 -5.28
CA GLY A 202 -9.58 -33.53 -4.04
C GLY A 202 -8.66 -34.72 -4.25
#